data_AF-A0A9P7G231-F1
#
_entry.id   AF-A0A9P7G231-F1
#
_cell.length_a   1.000
_cell.length_b   1.000
_cell.length_c   1.000
_cell.angle_alpha   90.00
_cell.angle_beta   90.00
_cell.angle_gamma   90.00
#
_symmetry.space_group_name_H-M   'P 1'
#
loop_
_entity.id
_entity.type
_entity.pdbx_description
1 polymer ?
#
loop_
_entity_poly.entity_id
_entity_poly.type
_entity_poly.pdbx_seq_one_letter_code
_entity_poly.pdbx_strand_id
1 'polypeptide(L)'
;APLPPGPPADPLIGHIRLIPPDDQGDVVHLKVLNKTLIILNSVEAAVELLDKRSMNNSGRPALPVYNLLGTGESFAFMEYGKKYRTERRLVQQYLSKAKAKEHRPIQTREARILVQKFLLEHDQNHADLLLRLSAAIIIEISYGNQIFSSDDPYLKIADDACMSTALSVQYFPSWFPGTHYAYYARSMRPKIEALKNYPVARLQEEILAAQEEIDAVIGAQRLPEFHDREQLPYIECLLQEVLRYMLTPNLIHLLLLMNVADGIKHYPQVR
;
A
#
# COMPACT_ATOMS: atom_id res chain seq x y z
N ALA A 1 21.36 26.84 -0.66
CA ALA A 1 22.20 26.69 -1.86
C ALA A 1 21.44 27.23 -3.07
N PRO A 2 22.11 27.81 -4.08
CA PRO A 2 21.43 28.19 -5.32
C PRO A 2 20.80 26.97 -5.99
N LEU A 3 19.63 27.16 -6.61
CA LEU A 3 18.93 26.10 -7.33
C LEU A 3 19.70 25.74 -8.62
N PRO A 4 19.68 24.47 -9.05
CA PRO A 4 20.28 24.06 -10.30
C PRO A 4 19.61 24.78 -11.50
N PRO A 5 20.26 24.82 -12.66
CA PRO A 5 19.68 25.43 -13.85
C PRO A 5 18.37 24.73 -14.23
N GLY A 6 17.45 25.48 -14.82
CA GLY A 6 16.16 24.99 -15.28
C GLY A 6 15.66 25.82 -16.46
N PRO A 7 14.74 25.25 -17.27
CA PRO A 7 14.13 25.97 -18.38
C PRO A 7 13.30 27.17 -17.88
N PRO A 8 12.95 28.11 -18.76
CA PRO A 8 12.06 29.21 -18.40
C PRO A 8 10.67 28.66 -18.01
N ALA A 9 10.15 29.16 -16.89
CA ALA A 9 8.90 28.72 -16.31
C ALA A 9 7.73 29.64 -16.70
N ASP A 10 6.56 29.06 -16.98
CA ASP A 10 5.34 29.85 -17.18
C ASP A 10 4.92 30.55 -15.87
N PRO A 11 4.32 31.75 -15.96
CA PRO A 11 3.73 32.41 -14.81
C PRO A 11 2.64 31.53 -14.18
N LEU A 12 2.64 31.45 -12.84
CA LEU A 12 1.70 30.68 -11.99
C LEU A 12 1.77 29.15 -12.09
N ILE A 13 1.83 28.57 -13.29
CA ILE A 13 1.80 27.11 -13.49
C ILE A 13 3.19 26.47 -13.55
N GLY A 14 4.26 27.26 -13.75
CA GLY A 14 5.62 26.76 -13.81
C GLY A 14 5.85 25.89 -15.05
N HIS A 15 6.19 24.62 -14.88
CA HIS A 15 6.56 23.69 -15.94
C HIS A 15 5.56 22.54 -16.10
N ILE A 16 4.33 22.67 -15.59
CA ILE A 16 3.32 21.59 -15.66
C ILE A 16 3.11 21.06 -17.08
N ARG A 17 3.23 21.94 -18.08
CA ARG A 17 3.02 21.62 -19.51
C ARG A 17 4.31 21.30 -20.25
N LEU A 18 5.45 21.38 -19.57
CA LEU A 18 6.77 21.25 -20.15
C LEU A 18 7.45 20.02 -19.53
N ILE A 19 7.60 18.98 -20.34
CA ILE A 19 8.52 17.89 -20.03
C ILE A 19 9.88 18.33 -20.57
N PRO A 20 10.91 18.53 -19.71
CA PRO A 20 12.21 18.96 -20.19
C PRO A 20 12.82 17.88 -21.09
N PRO A 21 13.52 18.26 -22.16
CA PRO A 21 14.29 17.34 -22.98
C PRO A 21 15.45 16.71 -22.17
N ASP A 22 15.86 15.50 -22.54
CA ASP A 22 16.84 14.66 -21.82
C ASP A 22 18.26 15.27 -21.71
N ASP A 23 18.54 16.36 -22.43
CA ASP A 23 19.87 16.92 -22.64
C ASP A 23 20.24 18.10 -21.71
N GLN A 24 19.41 18.42 -20.71
CA GLN A 24 19.60 19.60 -19.85
C GLN A 24 20.60 19.44 -18.68
N GLY A 25 21.51 18.46 -18.75
CA GLY A 25 22.55 18.21 -17.76
C GLY A 25 22.11 17.31 -16.60
N ASP A 26 23.05 17.05 -15.69
CA ASP A 26 22.93 16.02 -14.63
C ASP A 26 21.84 16.28 -13.60
N VAL A 27 21.57 17.56 -13.28
CA VAL A 27 20.57 17.98 -12.30
C VAL A 27 19.80 19.17 -12.85
N VAL A 28 18.49 19.03 -12.99
CA VAL A 28 17.61 20.05 -13.57
C VAL A 28 16.57 20.48 -12.53
N HIS A 29 16.33 21.78 -12.48
CA HIS A 29 15.30 22.38 -11.64
C HIS A 29 14.01 22.62 -12.44
N LEU A 30 12.88 22.10 -11.94
CA LEU A 30 11.55 22.47 -12.42
C LEU A 30 10.70 23.04 -11.28
N LYS A 31 9.92 24.07 -11.61
CA LYS A 31 8.84 24.59 -10.77
C LYS A 31 7.50 24.03 -11.22
N VAL A 32 6.72 23.44 -10.32
CA VAL A 32 5.32 23.03 -10.57
C VAL A 32 4.45 23.67 -9.50
N LEU A 33 3.61 24.63 -9.91
CA LEU A 33 2.83 25.48 -8.99
C LEU A 33 3.75 26.15 -7.94
N ASN A 34 3.53 25.86 -6.66
CA ASN A 34 4.33 26.34 -5.53
C ASN A 34 5.45 25.36 -5.11
N LYS A 35 5.61 24.24 -5.82
CA LYS A 35 6.61 23.21 -5.51
C LYS A 35 7.80 23.30 -6.46
N THR A 36 8.95 22.98 -5.90
CA THR A 36 10.21 22.82 -6.63
C THR A 36 10.49 21.33 -6.78
N LEU A 37 10.63 20.88 -8.02
CA LEU A 37 11.03 19.53 -8.42
C LEU A 37 12.49 19.61 -8.88
N ILE A 38 13.29 18.66 -8.41
CA ILE A 38 14.67 18.48 -8.85
C ILE A 38 14.72 17.15 -9.59
N ILE A 39 15.05 17.20 -10.87
CA ILE A 39 15.22 16.02 -11.72
C ILE A 39 16.69 15.64 -11.72
N LEU A 40 16.96 14.35 -11.50
CA LEU A 40 18.30 13.77 -11.50
C LEU A 40 18.43 12.93 -12.76
N ASN A 41 19.23 13.40 -13.72
CA ASN A 41 19.43 12.76 -15.02
C ASN A 41 20.67 11.84 -15.02
N SER A 42 21.61 12.02 -14.09
CA SER A 42 22.79 11.17 -13.95
C SER A 42 22.71 10.22 -12.76
N VAL A 43 23.32 9.03 -12.92
CA VAL A 43 23.42 8.04 -11.85
C VAL A 43 24.24 8.59 -10.69
N GLU A 44 25.28 9.36 -10.99
CA GLU A 44 26.16 9.99 -10.02
C GLU A 44 25.37 10.97 -9.13
N ALA A 45 24.55 11.84 -9.72
CA ALA A 45 23.69 12.76 -8.98
C ALA A 45 22.63 12.03 -8.16
N ALA A 46 22.03 10.97 -8.71
CA ALA A 46 21.08 10.13 -8.00
C ALA A 46 21.72 9.45 -6.77
N VAL A 47 22.91 8.86 -6.92
CA VAL A 47 23.65 8.23 -5.81
C VAL A 47 24.06 9.27 -4.77
N GLU A 48 24.55 10.43 -5.19
CA GLU A 48 24.96 11.46 -4.26
C GLU A 48 23.78 12.01 -3.44
N LEU A 49 22.66 12.30 -4.08
CA LEU A 49 21.53 12.95 -3.42
C LEU A 49 20.58 11.97 -2.73
N LEU A 50 20.29 10.81 -3.33
CA LEU A 50 19.29 9.88 -2.82
C LEU A 50 19.87 8.76 -1.95
N ASP A 51 21.15 8.42 -2.10
CA ASP A 51 21.80 7.36 -1.32
C ASP A 51 22.68 7.96 -0.23
N LYS A 52 23.76 8.67 -0.62
CA LYS A 52 24.71 9.28 0.33
C LYS A 52 24.07 10.33 1.25
N ARG A 53 23.08 11.07 0.74
CA ARG A 53 22.33 12.10 1.49
C ARG A 53 20.87 11.70 1.76
N SER A 54 20.59 10.40 1.76
CA SER A 54 19.24 9.84 1.91
C SER A 54 18.46 10.38 3.13
N MET A 55 19.15 10.57 4.26
CA MET A 55 18.52 11.13 5.48
C MET A 55 17.91 12.52 5.28
N ASN A 56 18.45 13.31 4.36
CA ASN A 56 18.01 14.69 4.13
C ASN A 56 17.02 14.79 2.95
N ASN A 57 17.19 13.95 1.92
CA ASN A 57 16.49 14.11 0.64
C ASN A 57 15.46 13.01 0.35
N SER A 58 15.60 11.83 0.93
CA SER A 58 14.77 10.66 0.56
C SER A 58 13.50 10.53 1.38
N GLY A 59 13.06 11.63 2.02
CA GLY A 59 11.83 11.69 2.81
C GLY A 59 10.58 11.50 1.94
N ARG A 60 9.59 10.76 2.46
CA ARG A 60 8.28 10.64 1.81
C ARG A 60 7.43 11.86 2.15
N PRO A 61 7.06 12.71 1.17
CA PRO A 61 6.22 13.86 1.47
C PRO A 61 4.82 13.38 1.87
N ALA A 62 4.27 13.92 2.96
CA ALA A 62 2.89 13.69 3.31
C ALA A 62 1.98 14.16 2.17
N LEU A 63 1.31 13.22 1.51
CA LEU A 63 0.29 13.52 0.50
C LEU A 63 -1.08 13.49 1.16
N PRO A 64 -1.74 14.65 1.40
CA PRO A 64 -3.10 14.75 1.92
C PRO A 64 -4.14 13.80 1.32
N VAL A 65 -3.99 13.39 0.06
CA VAL A 65 -4.88 12.40 -0.56
C VAL A 65 -4.91 11.08 0.21
N TYR A 66 -3.77 10.62 0.75
CA TYR A 66 -3.71 9.41 1.56
C TYR A 66 -4.41 9.60 2.92
N ASN A 67 -4.36 10.78 3.50
CA ASN A 67 -5.14 11.08 4.72
C ASN A 67 -6.64 11.05 4.44
N LEU A 68 -7.06 11.57 3.29
CA LEU A 68 -8.47 11.53 2.86
C LEU A 68 -8.95 10.10 2.61
N LEU A 69 -8.12 9.26 2.00
CA LEU A 69 -8.36 7.83 1.78
C LEU A 69 -8.34 7.00 3.08
N GLY A 70 -7.85 7.57 4.19
CA GLY A 70 -7.63 6.81 5.44
C GLY A 70 -6.38 5.92 5.39
N THR A 71 -5.46 6.16 4.47
CA THR A 71 -4.26 5.35 4.19
C THR A 71 -2.96 6.03 4.59
N GLY A 72 -3.03 7.28 5.08
CA GLY A 72 -1.84 8.06 5.50
C GLY A 72 -1.06 7.45 6.65
N GLU A 73 -1.68 6.60 7.48
CA GLU A 73 -0.99 5.84 8.53
C GLU A 73 -0.35 4.53 8.05
N SER A 74 -0.45 4.21 6.76
CA SER A 74 0.24 3.05 6.20
C SER A 74 1.76 3.25 6.22
N PHE A 75 2.54 2.22 6.57
CA PHE A 75 4.00 2.27 6.44
C PHE A 75 4.45 2.64 5.03
N ALA A 76 3.63 2.39 3.99
CA ALA A 76 3.94 2.73 2.60
C ALA A 76 3.93 4.24 2.31
N PHE A 77 3.15 5.03 3.07
CA PHE A 77 2.96 6.46 2.82
C PHE A 77 3.29 7.36 4.01
N MET A 78 3.51 6.78 5.19
CA MET A 78 3.94 7.54 6.36
C MET A 78 5.35 8.10 6.19
N GLU A 79 5.59 9.19 6.90
CA GLU A 79 6.89 9.82 6.99
C GLU A 79 7.88 8.94 7.77
N TYR A 80 9.18 9.10 7.48
CA TYR A 80 10.21 8.40 8.23
C TYR A 80 10.22 8.87 9.69
N GLY A 81 10.18 7.92 10.61
CA GLY A 81 10.14 8.23 12.04
C GLY A 81 10.24 6.98 12.91
N LYS A 82 9.98 7.14 14.21
CA LYS A 82 9.97 6.03 15.17
C LYS A 82 8.89 4.99 14.79
N LYS A 83 7.67 5.44 14.47
CA LYS A 83 6.54 4.57 14.06
C LYS A 83 6.90 3.75 12.80
N TYR A 84 7.41 4.39 11.74
CA TYR A 84 7.88 3.73 10.53
C TYR A 84 8.93 2.65 10.79
N ARG A 85 9.95 2.95 11.61
CA ARG A 85 11.01 1.99 11.92
C ARG A 85 10.46 0.76 12.65
N THR A 86 9.52 0.95 13.57
CA THR A 86 8.85 -0.15 14.27
C THR A 86 8.03 -1.00 13.31
N GLU A 87 7.15 -0.38 12.52
CA GLU A 87 6.29 -1.10 11.57
C GLU A 87 7.11 -1.83 10.50
N ARG A 88 8.13 -1.18 9.93
CA ARG A 88 9.05 -1.81 8.97
C ARG A 88 9.78 -3.00 9.59
N ARG A 89 10.22 -2.90 10.85
CA ARG A 89 10.90 -4.01 11.53
C ARG A 89 9.98 -5.22 11.66
N LEU A 90 8.71 -5.01 12.02
CA LEU A 90 7.72 -6.08 12.09
C LEU A 90 7.49 -6.69 10.70
N VAL A 91 7.24 -5.87 9.68
CA VAL A 91 7.03 -6.35 8.30
C VAL A 91 8.21 -7.18 7.79
N GLN A 92 9.42 -6.70 8.05
CA GLN A 92 10.65 -7.33 7.59
C GLN A 92 10.87 -8.70 8.22
N GLN A 93 10.32 -8.99 9.40
CA GLN A 93 10.42 -10.32 10.02
C GLN A 93 9.70 -11.38 9.17
N TYR A 94 8.54 -11.03 8.58
CA TYR A 94 7.71 -11.95 7.79
C TYR A 94 8.04 -11.93 6.29
N LEU A 95 8.60 -10.83 5.78
CA LEU A 95 8.95 -10.65 4.37
C LEU A 95 10.46 -10.59 4.11
N SER A 96 11.28 -11.09 5.04
CA SER A 96 12.72 -11.21 4.81
C SER A 96 13.03 -12.13 3.63
N LYS A 97 14.21 -11.99 3.03
CA LYS A 97 14.66 -12.87 1.93
C LYS A 97 14.59 -14.37 2.28
N ALA A 98 14.80 -14.71 3.55
CA ALA A 98 14.67 -16.09 4.03
C ALA A 98 13.20 -16.51 4.10
N LYS A 99 12.34 -15.71 4.75
CA LYS A 99 10.91 -15.99 4.92
C LYS A 99 10.11 -15.94 3.62
N ALA A 100 10.51 -15.11 2.66
CA ALA A 100 9.88 -15.06 1.34
C ALA A 100 9.92 -16.42 0.60
N LYS A 101 10.92 -17.27 0.87
CA LYS A 101 10.98 -18.63 0.29
C LYS A 101 9.91 -19.56 0.85
N GLU A 102 9.51 -19.36 2.10
CA GLU A 102 8.46 -20.17 2.76
C GLU A 102 7.09 -19.95 2.09
N HIS A 103 6.88 -18.79 1.43
CA HIS A 103 5.64 -18.46 0.71
C HIS A 103 5.55 -19.03 -0.72
N ARG A 104 6.59 -19.70 -1.23
CA ARG A 104 6.60 -20.26 -2.61
C ARG A 104 5.47 -21.26 -2.90
N PRO A 105 5.05 -22.14 -1.96
CA PRO A 105 3.95 -23.06 -2.22
C PRO A 105 2.64 -22.31 -2.53
N ILE A 106 2.37 -21.22 -1.82
CA ILE A 106 1.21 -20.34 -2.05
C ILE A 106 1.29 -19.74 -3.46
N GLN A 107 2.42 -19.11 -3.80
CA GLN A 107 2.64 -18.51 -5.12
C GLN A 107 2.48 -19.53 -6.26
N THR A 108 3.01 -20.73 -6.07
CA THR A 108 2.93 -21.82 -7.06
C THR A 108 1.49 -22.30 -7.26
N ARG A 109 0.74 -22.42 -6.16
CA ARG A 109 -0.68 -22.84 -6.22
C ARG A 109 -1.51 -21.80 -6.97
N GLU A 110 -1.39 -20.52 -6.60
CA GLU A 110 -2.17 -19.46 -7.24
C GLU A 110 -1.76 -19.22 -8.70
N ALA A 111 -0.48 -19.40 -9.04
CA ALA A 111 -0.03 -19.35 -10.43
C ALA A 111 -0.63 -20.49 -11.29
N ARG A 112 -0.80 -21.70 -10.73
CA ARG A 112 -1.47 -22.80 -11.42
C ARG A 112 -2.94 -22.51 -11.66
N ILE A 113 -3.63 -21.94 -10.66
CA ILE A 113 -5.04 -21.54 -10.79
C ILE A 113 -5.18 -20.46 -11.87
N LEU A 114 -4.27 -19.49 -11.91
CA LEU A 114 -4.24 -18.45 -12.96
C LEU A 114 -4.13 -19.07 -14.36
N VAL A 115 -3.17 -19.97 -14.58
CA VAL A 115 -3.00 -20.64 -15.88
C VAL A 115 -4.22 -21.47 -16.24
N GLN A 116 -4.79 -22.19 -15.28
CA GLN A 116 -6.01 -22.96 -15.51
C GLN A 116 -7.18 -22.06 -15.96
N LYS A 117 -7.37 -20.91 -15.30
CA LYS A 117 -8.40 -19.94 -15.68
C LYS A 117 -8.15 -19.33 -17.06
N PHE A 118 -6.91 -18.98 -17.41
CA PHE A 118 -6.57 -18.53 -18.76
C PHE A 118 -6.93 -19.54 -19.85
N LEU A 119 -6.76 -20.83 -19.58
CA LEU A 119 -7.04 -21.89 -20.55
C LEU A 119 -8.54 -22.20 -20.69
N LEU A 120 -9.33 -21.97 -19.63
CA LEU A 120 -10.75 -22.34 -19.59
C LEU A 120 -11.68 -21.15 -19.86
N GLU A 121 -11.27 -19.93 -19.52
CA GLU A 121 -12.10 -18.73 -19.55
C GLU A 121 -11.57 -17.77 -20.63
N HIS A 122 -11.88 -18.06 -21.91
CA HIS A 122 -11.38 -17.33 -23.09
C HIS A 122 -11.84 -15.87 -23.21
N ASP A 123 -12.83 -15.43 -22.42
CA ASP A 123 -13.49 -14.12 -22.55
C ASP A 123 -13.32 -13.24 -21.29
N GLN A 124 -12.47 -13.66 -20.34
CA GLN A 124 -12.19 -12.90 -19.11
C GLN A 124 -11.10 -11.85 -19.34
N ASN A 125 -11.26 -10.69 -18.69
CA ASN A 125 -10.24 -9.65 -18.69
C ASN A 125 -8.96 -10.17 -17.99
N HIS A 126 -7.86 -10.22 -18.73
CA HIS A 126 -6.58 -10.70 -18.20
C HIS A 126 -6.09 -9.89 -16.99
N ALA A 127 -6.45 -8.60 -16.91
CA ALA A 127 -6.12 -7.74 -15.77
C ALA A 127 -6.77 -8.24 -14.47
N ASP A 128 -8.02 -8.67 -14.52
CA ASP A 128 -8.79 -9.11 -13.36
C ASP A 128 -8.23 -10.43 -12.81
N LEU A 129 -7.77 -11.31 -13.70
CA LEU A 129 -7.10 -12.56 -13.35
C LEU A 129 -5.75 -12.31 -12.66
N LEU A 130 -4.97 -11.33 -13.12
CA LEU A 130 -3.71 -10.91 -12.49
C LEU A 130 -3.93 -10.23 -11.14
N LEU A 131 -4.98 -9.41 -11.03
CA LEU A 131 -5.41 -8.83 -9.77
C LEU A 131 -5.77 -9.92 -8.75
N ARG A 132 -6.56 -10.93 -9.18
CA ARG A 132 -6.95 -12.07 -8.35
C ARG A 132 -5.75 -12.89 -7.88
N LEU A 133 -4.77 -13.16 -8.75
CA LEU A 133 -3.52 -13.83 -8.37
C LEU A 133 -2.83 -13.07 -7.23
N SER A 134 -2.62 -11.77 -7.44
CA SER A 134 -1.89 -10.92 -6.49
C SER A 134 -2.64 -10.82 -5.17
N ALA A 135 -3.96 -10.62 -5.23
CA ALA A 135 -4.82 -10.54 -4.06
C ALA A 135 -4.82 -11.85 -3.27
N ALA A 136 -4.96 -13.01 -3.92
CA ALA A 136 -4.94 -14.32 -3.25
C ALA A 136 -3.64 -14.57 -2.50
N ILE A 137 -2.49 -14.28 -3.12
CA ILE A 137 -1.18 -14.44 -2.48
C ILE A 137 -1.05 -13.51 -1.28
N ILE A 138 -1.39 -12.22 -1.45
CA ILE A 138 -1.25 -11.24 -0.38
C ILE A 138 -2.20 -11.55 0.78
N ILE A 139 -3.43 -11.96 0.50
CA ILE A 139 -4.44 -12.25 1.53
C ILE A 139 -4.11 -13.54 2.25
N GLU A 140 -3.54 -14.55 1.61
CA GLU A 140 -3.11 -15.75 2.35
C GLU A 140 -1.83 -15.48 3.17
N ILE A 141 -0.85 -14.75 2.63
CA ILE A 141 0.36 -14.41 3.40
C ILE A 141 0.01 -13.49 4.59
N SER A 142 -0.84 -12.48 4.35
CA SER A 142 -1.13 -11.44 5.34
C SER A 142 -2.30 -11.78 6.26
N TYR A 143 -3.29 -12.54 5.76
CA TYR A 143 -4.51 -12.94 6.48
C TYR A 143 -4.76 -14.44 6.55
N GLY A 144 -3.95 -15.31 5.94
CA GLY A 144 -4.03 -16.77 6.17
C GLY A 144 -5.27 -17.38 5.51
N ASN A 145 -6.05 -16.53 4.85
CA ASN A 145 -7.30 -16.84 4.21
C ASN A 145 -7.02 -17.13 2.75
N GLN A 146 -7.51 -18.28 2.29
CA GLN A 146 -7.46 -18.64 0.88
C GLN A 146 -8.68 -18.07 0.15
N ILE A 147 -8.46 -17.59 -1.07
CA ILE A 147 -9.53 -17.10 -1.95
C ILE A 147 -9.95 -18.22 -2.88
N PHE A 148 -11.16 -18.74 -2.69
CA PHE A 148 -11.68 -19.87 -3.46
C PHE A 148 -12.51 -19.45 -4.68
N SER A 149 -13.11 -18.26 -4.66
CA SER A 149 -14.03 -17.79 -5.70
C SER A 149 -13.62 -16.44 -6.27
N SER A 150 -13.97 -16.18 -7.54
CA SER A 150 -13.85 -14.85 -8.14
C SER A 150 -14.82 -13.83 -7.51
N ASP A 151 -15.88 -14.30 -6.85
CA ASP A 151 -16.88 -13.47 -6.16
C ASP A 151 -16.54 -13.16 -4.71
N ASP A 152 -15.35 -13.55 -4.25
CA ASP A 152 -14.92 -13.40 -2.87
C ASP A 152 -14.97 -11.92 -2.42
N PRO A 153 -15.54 -11.63 -1.23
CA PRO A 153 -15.60 -10.28 -0.69
C PRO A 153 -14.26 -9.55 -0.71
N TYR A 154 -13.15 -10.26 -0.51
CA TYR A 154 -11.82 -9.68 -0.56
C TYR A 154 -11.46 -9.10 -1.92
N LEU A 155 -11.84 -9.78 -3.01
CA LEU A 155 -11.57 -9.32 -4.37
C LEU A 155 -12.41 -8.08 -4.71
N LYS A 156 -13.69 -8.07 -4.30
CA LYS A 156 -14.58 -6.92 -4.51
C LYS A 156 -14.08 -5.67 -3.80
N ILE A 157 -13.61 -5.82 -2.55
CA ILE A 157 -13.08 -4.70 -1.78
C ILE A 157 -11.72 -4.23 -2.36
N ALA A 158 -10.89 -5.15 -2.85
CA ALA A 158 -9.60 -4.81 -3.45
C ALA A 158 -9.73 -4.06 -4.79
N ASP A 159 -10.66 -4.50 -5.64
CA ASP A 159 -10.94 -3.88 -6.95
C ASP A 159 -11.44 -2.45 -6.78
N ASP A 160 -12.38 -2.26 -5.85
CA ASP A 160 -12.86 -0.94 -5.46
C ASP A 160 -11.72 0.00 -5.04
N ALA A 161 -10.75 -0.47 -4.26
CA ALA A 161 -9.65 0.35 -3.76
C ALA A 161 -8.63 0.78 -4.85
N CYS A 162 -8.50 0.03 -5.95
CA CYS A 162 -7.48 0.17 -7.00
C CYS A 162 -7.56 1.45 -7.84
N MET A 163 -8.74 2.01 -8.00
CA MET A 163 -8.93 3.22 -8.82
C MET A 163 -8.55 4.54 -8.11
N SER A 164 -8.21 4.50 -6.81
CA SER A 164 -8.14 5.69 -5.92
C SER A 164 -6.88 6.57 -5.99
N THR A 165 -5.86 6.17 -6.73
CA THR A 165 -4.49 6.73 -6.56
C THR A 165 -3.96 7.59 -7.70
N ALA A 166 -4.78 8.02 -8.66
CA ALA A 166 -4.34 8.89 -9.75
C ALA A 166 -4.53 10.39 -9.44
N LEU A 167 -3.40 11.09 -9.26
CA LEU A 167 -3.17 12.55 -9.37
C LEU A 167 -3.97 13.47 -8.42
N SER A 168 -3.31 13.94 -7.35
CA SER A 168 -3.88 14.94 -6.43
C SER A 168 -3.33 16.36 -6.69
N VAL A 169 -4.22 17.33 -6.96
CA VAL A 169 -3.90 18.77 -7.01
C VAL A 169 -4.39 19.47 -5.73
N GLN A 170 -3.55 19.43 -4.69
CA GLN A 170 -3.84 19.65 -3.26
C GLN A 170 -4.63 20.90 -2.80
N TYR A 171 -4.94 21.90 -3.63
CA TYR A 171 -5.34 23.22 -3.12
C TYR A 171 -6.61 23.84 -3.71
N PHE A 172 -7.43 23.07 -4.40
CA PHE A 172 -8.64 23.59 -5.00
C PHE A 172 -9.91 23.12 -4.27
N PRO A 173 -10.94 23.99 -4.10
CA PRO A 173 -12.24 23.60 -3.56
C PRO A 173 -12.87 22.47 -4.37
N SER A 174 -13.71 21.63 -3.75
CA SER A 174 -14.32 20.45 -4.40
C SER A 174 -15.15 20.76 -5.66
N TRP A 175 -15.57 22.01 -5.84
CA TRP A 175 -16.31 22.49 -7.02
C TRP A 175 -15.40 22.93 -8.18
N PHE A 176 -14.08 22.99 -7.98
CA PHE A 176 -13.13 23.47 -8.98
C PHE A 176 -12.84 22.38 -10.04
N PRO A 177 -12.77 22.74 -11.33
CA PRO A 177 -12.44 21.77 -12.39
C PRO A 177 -11.09 21.08 -12.11
N GLY A 178 -11.08 19.76 -12.00
CA GLY A 178 -9.87 18.98 -11.70
C GLY A 178 -9.73 18.47 -10.25
N THR A 179 -10.65 18.79 -9.33
CA THR A 179 -10.66 18.28 -7.94
C THR A 179 -11.58 17.09 -7.68
N HIS A 180 -12.08 16.44 -8.73
CA HIS A 180 -12.93 15.25 -8.63
C HIS A 180 -12.28 14.15 -7.76
N TYR A 181 -10.94 14.09 -7.72
CA TYR A 181 -10.17 13.17 -6.88
C TYR A 181 -10.45 13.34 -5.37
N ALA A 182 -10.73 14.55 -4.87
CA ALA A 182 -10.93 14.76 -3.43
C ALA A 182 -12.31 14.27 -2.98
N TYR A 183 -13.32 14.43 -3.84
CA TYR A 183 -14.64 13.82 -3.65
C TYR A 183 -14.53 12.29 -3.71
N TYR A 184 -13.86 11.78 -4.74
CA TYR A 184 -13.64 10.35 -4.94
C TYR A 184 -12.85 9.72 -3.77
N ALA A 185 -11.77 10.35 -3.32
CA ALA A 185 -10.99 9.87 -2.17
C ALA A 185 -11.82 9.76 -0.89
N ARG A 186 -12.75 10.71 -0.66
CA ARG A 186 -13.67 10.65 0.49
C ARG A 186 -14.72 9.55 0.34
N SER A 187 -15.26 9.33 -0.86
CA SER A 187 -16.21 8.24 -1.09
C SER A 187 -15.57 6.85 -0.99
N MET A 188 -14.26 6.76 -1.22
CA MET A 188 -13.50 5.52 -1.13
C MET A 188 -13.09 5.13 0.29
N ARG A 189 -13.00 6.10 1.21
CA ARG A 189 -12.56 5.86 2.59
C ARG A 189 -13.32 4.73 3.32
N PRO A 190 -14.67 4.66 3.28
CA PRO A 190 -15.40 3.58 3.97
C PRO A 190 -15.06 2.19 3.41
N LYS A 191 -14.77 2.08 2.11
CA LYS A 191 -14.38 0.81 1.48
C LYS A 191 -12.99 0.36 1.91
N ILE A 192 -12.06 1.30 2.01
CA ILE A 192 -10.71 1.05 2.53
C ILE A 192 -10.75 0.68 4.03
N GLU A 193 -11.60 1.34 4.81
CA GLU A 193 -11.82 0.98 6.22
C GLU A 193 -12.45 -0.41 6.34
N ALA A 194 -13.43 -0.75 5.49
CA ALA A 194 -13.99 -2.09 5.43
C ALA A 194 -12.92 -3.14 5.10
N LEU A 195 -11.99 -2.86 4.19
CA LEU A 195 -10.89 -3.76 3.86
C LEU A 195 -9.99 -4.08 5.07
N LYS A 196 -9.69 -3.07 5.87
CA LYS A 196 -8.87 -3.22 7.08
C LYS A 196 -9.62 -3.97 8.18
N ASN A 197 -10.92 -3.71 8.31
CA ASN A 197 -11.72 -4.18 9.43
C ASN A 197 -12.40 -5.53 9.16
N TYR A 198 -12.66 -5.89 7.91
CA TYR A 198 -13.37 -7.11 7.54
C TYR A 198 -12.71 -8.39 8.10
N PRO A 199 -11.38 -8.55 8.04
CA PRO A 199 -10.75 -9.70 8.68
C PRO A 199 -10.90 -9.70 10.22
N VAL A 200 -10.79 -8.54 10.86
CA VAL A 200 -10.94 -8.40 12.31
C VAL A 200 -12.38 -8.72 12.74
N ALA A 201 -13.36 -8.26 11.97
CA ALA A 201 -14.76 -8.59 12.20
C ALA A 201 -15.02 -10.10 12.09
N ARG A 202 -14.33 -10.78 11.17
CA ARG A 202 -14.41 -12.24 11.02
C ARG A 202 -13.82 -13.01 12.21
N LEU A 203 -12.91 -12.40 12.98
CA LEU A 203 -12.33 -13.00 14.18
C LEU A 203 -13.12 -12.69 15.46
N GLN A 204 -14.29 -12.04 15.39
CA GLN A 204 -15.08 -11.76 16.60
C GLN A 204 -15.46 -13.04 17.35
N GLU A 205 -15.77 -14.12 16.62
CA GLU A 205 -16.04 -15.42 17.22
C GLU A 205 -14.79 -15.99 17.90
N GLU A 206 -13.62 -15.81 17.28
CA GLU A 206 -12.35 -16.24 17.87
C GLU A 206 -12.00 -15.42 19.13
N ILE A 207 -12.34 -14.12 19.16
CA ILE A 207 -12.15 -13.27 20.35
C ILE A 207 -13.00 -13.78 21.52
N LEU A 208 -14.23 -14.25 21.25
CA LEU A 208 -15.09 -14.84 22.29
C LEU A 208 -14.51 -16.15 22.81
N ALA A 209 -14.02 -17.04 21.93
CA ALA A 209 -13.36 -18.26 22.35
C ALA A 209 -12.05 -18.00 23.14
N ALA A 210 -11.33 -16.92 22.83
CA ALA A 210 -10.16 -16.50 23.60
C ALA A 210 -10.54 -16.01 25.00
N GLN A 211 -11.69 -15.33 25.12
CA GLN A 211 -12.22 -14.96 26.42
C GLN A 211 -12.60 -16.21 27.24
N GLU A 212 -13.20 -17.22 26.61
CA GLU A 212 -13.50 -18.50 27.26
C GLU A 212 -12.23 -19.23 27.74
N GLU A 213 -11.13 -19.20 26.97
CA GLU A 213 -9.84 -19.75 27.40
C GLU A 213 -9.28 -19.03 28.64
N ILE A 214 -9.32 -17.69 28.66
CA ILE A 214 -8.90 -16.91 29.85
C ILE A 214 -9.74 -17.30 31.05
N ASP A 215 -11.07 -17.31 30.87
CA ASP A 215 -12.00 -17.56 31.96
C ASP A 215 -11.86 -19.00 32.50
N ALA A 216 -11.48 -19.96 31.64
CA ALA A 216 -11.21 -21.34 32.03
C ALA A 216 -9.86 -21.53 32.76
N VAL A 217 -8.80 -20.87 32.30
CA VAL A 217 -7.43 -21.08 32.79
C VAL A 217 -7.10 -20.19 33.99
N ILE A 218 -7.48 -18.91 33.94
CA ILE A 218 -7.15 -17.90 34.96
C ILE A 218 -8.34 -17.67 35.91
N GLY A 219 -9.57 -17.77 35.40
CA GLY A 219 -10.79 -17.44 36.13
C GLY A 219 -10.99 -15.94 36.31
N ALA A 220 -12.12 -15.55 36.92
CA ALA A 220 -12.54 -14.15 37.02
C ALA A 220 -11.88 -13.33 38.15
N GLN A 221 -10.94 -13.91 38.91
CA GLN A 221 -10.43 -13.31 40.15
C GLN A 221 -9.24 -12.37 39.96
N ARG A 222 -8.49 -12.52 38.85
CA ARG A 222 -7.32 -11.69 38.54
C ARG A 222 -7.15 -11.54 37.04
N LEU A 223 -6.47 -10.47 36.62
CA LEU A 223 -6.13 -10.26 35.21
C LEU A 223 -5.00 -11.20 34.75
N PRO A 224 -4.90 -11.51 33.44
CA PRO A 224 -3.80 -12.29 32.88
C PRO A 224 -2.43 -11.60 33.07
N GLU A 225 -1.43 -12.36 33.50
CA GLU A 225 -0.04 -11.91 33.63
C GLU A 225 0.89 -12.63 32.64
N PHE A 226 2.10 -12.11 32.43
CA PHE A 226 3.03 -12.66 31.43
C PHE A 226 3.41 -14.13 31.65
N HIS A 227 3.38 -14.62 32.89
CA HIS A 227 3.66 -16.02 33.21
C HIS A 227 2.51 -16.97 32.80
N ASP A 228 1.29 -16.45 32.64
CA ASP A 228 0.12 -17.25 32.22
C ASP A 228 0.15 -17.58 30.73
N ARG A 229 1.03 -16.90 29.97
CA ARG A 229 1.13 -17.02 28.50
C ARG A 229 1.35 -18.45 28.01
N GLU A 230 2.12 -19.26 28.74
CA GLU A 230 2.35 -20.67 28.36
C GLU A 230 1.09 -21.54 28.50
N GLN A 231 0.11 -21.08 29.28
CA GLN A 231 -1.15 -21.78 29.56
C GLN A 231 -2.32 -21.26 28.70
N LEU A 232 -2.09 -20.25 27.87
CA LEU A 232 -3.09 -19.64 26.98
C LEU A 232 -2.71 -19.80 25.49
N PRO A 233 -2.62 -21.04 24.98
CA PRO A 233 -2.17 -21.32 23.62
C PRO A 233 -3.07 -20.70 22.55
N TYR A 234 -4.38 -20.62 22.80
CA TYR A 234 -5.31 -20.05 21.83
C TYR A 234 -5.18 -18.52 21.75
N ILE A 235 -5.00 -17.83 22.88
CA ILE A 235 -4.64 -16.41 22.89
C ILE A 235 -3.31 -16.13 22.23
N GLU A 236 -2.30 -16.98 22.42
CA GLU A 236 -1.02 -16.81 21.73
C GLU A 236 -1.21 -16.88 20.21
N CYS A 237 -1.99 -17.84 19.72
CA CYS A 237 -2.37 -17.91 18.31
C CYS A 237 -3.11 -16.64 17.86
N LEU A 238 -4.10 -16.18 18.64
CA LEU A 238 -4.89 -14.99 18.31
C LEU A 238 -4.05 -13.70 18.34
N LEU A 239 -3.09 -13.58 19.27
CA LEU A 239 -2.15 -12.47 19.33
C LEU A 239 -1.20 -12.49 18.13
N GLN A 240 -0.67 -13.65 17.74
CA GLN A 240 0.14 -13.75 16.52
C GLN A 240 -0.67 -13.36 15.29
N GLU A 241 -1.93 -13.75 15.26
CA GLU A 241 -2.88 -13.43 14.22
C GLU A 241 -3.17 -11.92 14.17
N VAL A 242 -3.46 -11.27 15.31
CA VAL A 242 -3.59 -9.80 15.47
C VAL A 242 -2.32 -9.03 15.11
N LEU A 243 -1.15 -9.51 15.51
CA LEU A 243 0.13 -8.88 15.17
C LEU A 243 0.43 -9.01 13.66
N ARG A 244 0.01 -10.10 13.04
CA ARG A 244 0.01 -10.27 11.59
C ARG A 244 -0.97 -9.30 10.91
N TYR A 245 -2.09 -8.97 11.56
CA TYR A 245 -3.00 -7.91 11.08
C TYR A 245 -2.40 -6.52 11.09
N MET A 246 -1.56 -6.14 12.06
CA MET A 246 -0.91 -4.82 12.06
C MET A 246 0.05 -4.59 10.87
N LEU A 247 0.51 -5.67 10.22
CA LEU A 247 1.31 -5.61 8.99
C LEU A 247 0.48 -5.17 7.76
N THR A 248 -0.84 -5.37 7.78
CA THR A 248 -1.70 -5.52 6.60
C THR A 248 -2.24 -4.27 5.91
N PRO A 249 -2.40 -3.09 6.56
CA PRO A 249 -2.75 -1.88 5.83
C PRO A 249 -1.75 -1.53 4.73
N ASN A 250 -0.64 -2.26 4.59
CA ASN A 250 0.50 -1.85 3.81
C ASN A 250 0.81 -2.77 2.61
N LEU A 251 0.48 -4.07 2.68
CA LEU A 251 0.68 -5.02 1.58
C LEU A 251 -0.39 -4.87 0.49
N ILE A 252 -1.63 -4.61 0.90
CA ILE A 252 -2.72 -4.24 -0.01
C ILE A 252 -2.36 -2.98 -0.80
N HIS A 253 -1.71 -2.00 -0.16
CA HIS A 253 -1.27 -0.78 -0.84
C HIS A 253 -0.09 -1.00 -1.78
N LEU A 254 0.75 -2.01 -1.55
CA LEU A 254 1.77 -2.42 -2.51
C LEU A 254 1.14 -2.96 -3.79
N LEU A 255 0.04 -3.71 -3.66
CA LEU A 255 -0.80 -4.22 -4.75
C LEU A 255 -1.41 -3.06 -5.56
N LEU A 256 -1.94 -2.04 -4.87
CA LEU A 256 -2.45 -0.81 -5.48
C LEU A 256 -1.34 -0.05 -6.24
N LEU A 257 -0.14 0.08 -5.67
CA LEU A 257 0.99 0.76 -6.30
C LEU A 257 1.55 0.01 -7.53
N MET A 258 1.55 -1.33 -7.49
CA MET A 258 1.96 -2.14 -8.64
C MET A 258 0.99 -1.98 -9.82
N ASN A 259 -0.31 -1.91 -9.57
CA ASN A 259 -1.31 -1.73 -10.62
C ASN A 259 -1.38 -0.29 -11.16
N VAL A 260 -1.13 0.73 -10.32
CA VAL A 260 -1.01 2.12 -10.77
C VAL A 260 0.18 2.32 -11.73
N ALA A 261 1.30 1.63 -11.47
CA ALA A 261 2.47 1.70 -12.34
C ALA A 261 2.21 1.14 -13.75
N ASP A 262 1.32 0.15 -13.89
CA ASP A 262 0.91 -0.39 -15.19
C ASP A 262 -0.20 0.43 -15.86
N GLY A 263 -1.08 1.07 -15.08
CA GLY A 263 -2.07 2.03 -15.60
C GLY A 263 -1.46 3.29 -16.22
N ILE A 264 -0.28 3.73 -15.75
CA ILE A 264 0.43 4.89 -16.31
C ILE A 264 1.04 4.59 -17.70
N LYS A 265 1.29 3.31 -18.03
CA LYS A 265 1.80 2.93 -19.37
C LYS A 265 0.74 2.96 -20.47
N HIS A 266 -0.55 3.05 -20.11
CA HIS A 266 -1.67 2.95 -21.05
C HIS A 266 -2.38 4.29 -21.33
N TYR A 267 -1.78 5.43 -20.97
CA TYR A 267 -2.30 6.70 -21.48
C TYR A 267 -2.02 6.79 -22.98
N PRO A 268 -3.05 6.83 -23.85
CA PRO A 268 -2.84 7.18 -25.24
C PRO A 268 -2.24 8.59 -25.25
N GLN A 269 -1.13 8.74 -25.96
CA GLN A 269 -0.55 10.03 -26.33
C GLN A 269 -1.68 10.87 -26.95
N VAL A 270 -2.25 11.78 -26.15
CA VAL A 270 -3.25 12.73 -26.65
C VAL A 270 -2.50 13.68 -27.58
N ARG A 271 -2.74 13.49 -28.89
CA ARG A 271 -2.34 14.43 -29.95
C ARG A 271 -3.08 15.75 -29.80
#